data_AF-A0A9W4KKT3-F1
#
_entry.id   AF-A0A9W4KKT3-F1
#
_cell.length_a   1.000
_cell.length_b   1.000
_cell.length_c   1.000
_cell.angle_alpha   90.00
_cell.angle_beta   90.00
_cell.angle_gamma   90.00
#
_symmetry.space_group_name_H-M   'P 1'
#
loop_
_entity.id
_entity.type
_entity.pdbx_description
1 polymer ?
#
loop_
_entity_poly.entity_id
_entity_poly.type
_entity_poly.pdbx_seq_one_letter_code
_entity_poly.pdbx_strand_id
1 'polypeptide(L)'
;MVDSWDVYVAFCQRRGNGPLHWMLLLANHGSLRCTWYHVVGGPTQHGDYERKIQAGKRMDSFGISRKQYIGSIAASEINKVKSAIVAVPVQECQRWTVEVLAGLERECLVPCGTSVDYNNQMEPSNVEKTEDGWSCSLELLHDLIVETDSN
;
A
#
# COMPACT_ATOMS: atom_id res chain seq x y z
N MET A 1 6.78 -28.41 14.20
CA MET A 1 7.09 -27.52 13.06
C MET A 1 5.88 -26.64 12.84
N VAL A 2 6.02 -25.46 12.23
CA VAL A 2 4.83 -24.70 11.85
C VAL A 2 4.25 -25.32 10.59
N ASP A 3 2.97 -25.61 10.60
CA ASP A 3 2.31 -26.24 9.45
C ASP A 3 1.76 -25.18 8.49
N SER A 4 1.36 -24.01 9.01
CA SER A 4 0.91 -22.87 8.22
C SER A 4 1.18 -21.52 8.89
N TRP A 5 1.09 -20.47 8.08
CA TRP A 5 1.17 -19.08 8.45
C TRP A 5 -0.14 -18.36 8.12
N ASP A 6 -0.75 -17.75 9.12
CA ASP A 6 -1.93 -16.92 8.93
C ASP A 6 -1.51 -15.52 8.50
N VAL A 7 -2.16 -15.03 7.44
CA VAL A 7 -1.92 -13.73 6.81
C VAL A 7 -3.02 -12.78 7.22
N TYR A 8 -2.62 -11.57 7.63
CA TYR A 8 -3.55 -10.49 7.95
C TYR A 8 -3.07 -9.18 7.33
N VAL A 9 -4.02 -8.29 7.02
CA VAL A 9 -3.73 -6.86 6.84
C VAL A 9 -4.12 -6.14 8.13
N ALA A 10 -3.17 -5.41 8.72
CA ALA A 10 -3.41 -4.56 9.88
C ALA A 10 -3.52 -3.10 9.46
N PHE A 11 -4.51 -2.43 10.04
CA PHE A 11 -4.76 -1.01 9.89
C PHE A 11 -4.34 -0.33 11.19
N CYS A 12 -3.34 0.54 11.11
CA CYS A 12 -2.81 1.22 12.28
C CYS A 12 -3.76 2.30 12.80
N GLN A 13 -3.51 2.77 14.02
CA GLN A 13 -4.11 4.00 14.53
C GLN A 13 -3.70 5.18 13.63
N ARG A 14 -4.64 6.06 13.30
CA ARG A 14 -4.37 7.26 12.51
C ARG A 14 -3.43 8.19 13.28
N ARG A 15 -2.38 8.66 12.60
CA ARG A 15 -1.41 9.63 13.15
C ARG A 15 -1.29 10.78 12.15
N GLY A 16 -1.85 11.93 12.51
CA GLY A 16 -1.92 13.09 11.62
C GLY A 16 -2.89 12.90 10.45
N ASN A 17 -2.65 13.66 9.38
CA ASN A 17 -3.58 13.79 8.24
C ASN A 17 -3.20 12.94 7.02
N GLY A 18 -2.12 12.15 7.10
CA GLY A 18 -1.71 11.26 6.01
C GLY A 18 -2.62 10.02 5.87
N PRO A 19 -2.46 9.25 4.78
CA PRO A 19 -3.14 7.97 4.61
C PRO A 19 -2.95 7.05 5.81
N LEU A 20 -3.97 6.24 6.13
CA LEU A 20 -3.88 5.28 7.21
C LEU A 20 -2.75 4.27 6.96
N HIS A 21 -1.87 4.08 7.95
CA HIS A 21 -0.73 3.17 7.79
C HIS A 21 -1.17 1.70 7.77
N TRP A 22 -0.87 0.98 6.69
CA TRP A 22 -1.20 -0.44 6.53
C TRP A 22 0.05 -1.32 6.70
N MET A 23 -0.16 -2.52 7.20
CA MET A 23 0.90 -3.52 7.39
C MET A 23 0.41 -4.91 7.02
N LEU A 24 1.27 -5.72 6.42
CA LEU A 24 1.06 -7.14 6.26
C LEU A 24 1.61 -7.87 7.48
N LEU A 25 0.80 -8.71 8.11
CA LEU A 25 1.15 -9.50 9.28
C LEU A 25 1.19 -10.97 8.89
N LEU A 26 2.26 -11.64 9.30
CA LEU A 26 2.40 -13.08 9.12
C LEU A 26 2.64 -13.74 10.48
N ALA A 27 1.69 -14.58 10.91
CA ALA A 27 1.71 -15.24 12.21
C ALA A 27 1.70 -16.74 12.05
N ASN A 28 2.38 -17.48 12.93
CA ASN A 28 2.12 -18.91 13.05
C ASN A 28 0.66 -19.11 13.47
N HIS A 29 0.01 -20.15 12.96
CA HIS A 29 -1.37 -20.44 13.35
C HIS A 29 -1.52 -20.50 14.89
N GLY A 30 -2.49 -19.75 15.42
CA GLY A 30 -2.76 -19.63 16.86
C GLY A 30 -1.74 -18.79 17.67
N SER A 31 -0.70 -18.23 17.05
CA SER A 31 0.31 -17.42 17.74
C SER A 31 -0.16 -15.98 18.01
N LEU A 32 0.15 -15.47 19.20
CA LEU A 32 -0.02 -14.05 19.55
C LEU A 32 1.11 -13.16 19.03
N ARG A 33 2.14 -13.76 18.43
CA ARG A 33 3.29 -13.07 17.84
C ARG A 33 3.37 -13.31 16.34
N CYS A 34 3.75 -12.28 15.61
CA CYS A 34 3.85 -12.26 14.16
C CYS A 34 5.08 -11.48 13.69
N THR A 35 5.31 -11.51 12.39
CA THR A 35 6.22 -10.61 11.70
C THR A 35 5.41 -9.52 11.01
N TRP A 36 5.80 -8.26 11.22
CA TRP A 36 5.23 -7.11 10.51
C TRP A 36 6.07 -6.81 9.27
N TYR A 37 5.40 -6.66 8.13
CA TYR A 37 5.97 -6.16 6.88
C TYR A 37 5.22 -4.91 6.47
N HIS A 38 5.94 -3.81 6.29
CA HIS A 38 5.35 -2.53 5.93
C HIS A 38 6.41 -1.57 5.40
N VAL A 39 5.95 -0.47 4.80
CA VAL A 39 6.81 0.63 4.35
C VAL A 39 6.58 1.85 5.22
N VAL A 40 7.64 2.48 5.69
CA VAL A 40 7.62 3.72 6.48
C VAL A 40 8.32 4.84 5.73
N GLY A 41 8.28 6.07 6.26
CA GLY A 41 8.91 7.23 5.65
C GLY A 41 8.05 7.85 4.55
N GLY A 42 8.70 8.37 3.52
CA GLY A 42 8.09 9.08 2.41
C GLY A 42 8.09 10.60 2.57
N PRO A 43 7.69 11.35 1.52
CA PRO A 43 7.77 12.81 1.48
C PRO A 43 7.04 13.50 2.64
N THR A 44 5.95 12.90 3.13
CA THR A 44 5.16 13.40 4.27
C THR A 44 5.88 13.30 5.61
N GLN A 45 6.95 12.50 5.69
CA GLN A 45 7.81 12.31 6.87
C GLN A 45 9.23 12.84 6.64
N HIS A 46 9.44 13.63 5.58
CA HIS A 46 10.74 14.20 5.19
C HIS A 46 11.86 13.15 5.01
N GLY A 47 11.53 11.99 4.45
CA GLY A 47 12.52 10.95 4.18
C GLY A 47 12.13 10.03 3.03
N ASP A 48 13.04 9.16 2.64
CA ASP A 48 12.77 8.14 1.63
C ASP A 48 11.84 7.05 2.19
N TYR A 49 11.16 6.35 1.28
CA TYR A 49 10.41 5.16 1.64
C TYR A 49 11.36 4.03 2.05
N GLU A 50 11.07 3.37 3.17
CA GLU A 50 11.86 2.25 3.66
C GLU A 50 10.97 1.05 4.02
N ARG A 51 11.29 -0.11 3.46
CA ARG A 51 10.66 -1.38 3.87
C ARG A 51 11.23 -1.83 5.21
N LYS A 52 10.35 -2.02 6.19
CA LYS A 52 10.68 -2.59 7.51
C LYS A 52 10.11 -4.00 7.64
N ILE A 53 10.94 -4.90 8.18
CA ILE A 53 10.57 -6.27 8.52
C ILE A 53 10.83 -6.44 10.01
N GLN A 54 9.79 -6.60 10.80
CA GLN A 54 9.89 -6.63 12.27
C GLN A 54 9.35 -7.96 12.80
N ALA A 55 10.25 -8.89 13.12
CA ALA A 55 9.90 -10.19 13.65
C ALA A 55 9.52 -10.15 15.14
N GLY A 56 8.71 -11.13 15.57
CA GLY A 56 8.36 -11.32 16.98
C GLY A 56 7.51 -10.19 17.56
N LYS A 57 6.81 -9.42 16.74
CA LYS A 57 5.90 -8.36 17.20
C LYS A 57 4.58 -8.95 17.65
N ARG A 58 3.83 -8.23 18.48
CA ARG A 58 2.51 -8.64 18.95
C ARG A 58 1.46 -8.49 17.84
N MET A 59 0.54 -9.43 17.74
CA MET A 59 -0.64 -9.38 16.86
C MET A 59 -1.66 -8.31 17.28
N ASP A 60 -1.60 -7.85 18.53
CA ASP A 60 -2.52 -6.95 19.21
C ASP A 60 -1.80 -5.73 19.81
N SER A 61 -0.88 -5.13 19.06
CA SER A 61 -0.16 -3.93 19.52
C SER A 61 -1.08 -2.71 19.60
N PHE A 62 -0.86 -1.84 20.59
CA PHE A 62 -1.58 -0.56 20.74
C PHE A 62 -1.59 0.33 19.48
N GLY A 63 -0.57 0.20 18.62
CA GLY A 63 -0.51 0.92 17.36
C GLY A 63 -1.44 0.40 16.28
N ILE A 64 -2.06 -0.78 16.45
CA ILE A 64 -2.97 -1.42 15.51
C ILE A 64 -4.41 -1.12 15.96
N SER A 65 -5.21 -0.52 15.07
CA SER A 65 -6.63 -0.25 15.31
C SER A 65 -7.47 -1.50 15.05
N ARG A 66 -7.26 -2.14 13.91
CA ARG A 66 -7.92 -3.39 13.52
C ARG A 66 -7.02 -4.23 12.63
N LYS A 67 -7.35 -5.52 12.49
CA LYS A 67 -6.74 -6.43 11.53
C LYS A 67 -7.80 -7.26 10.83
N GLN A 68 -7.57 -7.58 9.57
CA GLN A 68 -8.44 -8.43 8.76
C GLN A 68 -7.65 -9.67 8.35
N TYR A 69 -8.24 -10.83 8.59
CA TYR A 69 -7.69 -12.11 8.15
C TYR A 69 -7.88 -12.26 6.64
N ILE A 70 -6.84 -12.70 5.95
CA ILE A 70 -6.86 -12.93 4.50
C ILE A 70 -6.93 -14.43 4.20
N GLY A 71 -6.08 -15.22 4.85
CA GLY A 71 -5.91 -16.64 4.54
C GLY A 71 -4.77 -17.27 5.31
N SER A 72 -4.57 -18.57 5.08
CA SER A 72 -3.49 -19.36 5.67
C SER A 72 -2.61 -19.90 4.56
N ILE A 73 -1.30 -19.74 4.68
CA ILE A 73 -0.29 -20.15 3.71
C ILE A 73 0.48 -21.33 4.29
N ALA A 74 0.69 -22.38 3.50
CA ALA A 74 1.49 -23.52 3.94
C ALA A 74 2.92 -23.08 4.27
N ALA A 75 3.51 -23.63 5.34
CA ALA A 75 4.86 -23.23 5.75
C ALA A 75 5.94 -23.48 4.68
N SER A 76 5.73 -24.46 3.80
CA SER A 76 6.57 -24.74 2.63
C SER A 76 6.62 -23.60 1.61
N GLU A 77 5.62 -22.70 1.61
CA GLU A 77 5.48 -21.62 0.63
C GLU A 77 6.00 -20.27 1.13
N ILE A 78 6.58 -20.21 2.32
CA ILE A 78 7.09 -18.98 2.93
C ILE A 78 8.08 -18.20 2.04
N ASN A 79 8.86 -18.91 1.22
CA ASN A 79 9.82 -18.27 0.32
C ASN A 79 9.14 -17.52 -0.82
N LYS A 80 7.96 -17.97 -1.28
CA LYS A 80 7.15 -17.23 -2.26
C LYS A 80 6.63 -15.92 -1.65
N VAL A 81 6.18 -15.96 -0.39
CA VAL A 81 5.76 -14.76 0.36
C VAL A 81 6.90 -13.74 0.44
N LYS A 82 8.10 -14.18 0.85
CA LYS A 82 9.28 -13.32 0.91
C LYS A 82 9.65 -12.75 -0.45
N SER A 83 9.58 -13.57 -1.50
CA SER A 83 9.84 -13.14 -2.88
C SER A 83 8.87 -12.04 -3.31
N ALA A 84 7.57 -12.22 -3.09
CA ALA A 84 6.55 -11.22 -3.41
C ALA A 84 6.77 -9.89 -2.66
N ILE A 85 7.11 -9.96 -1.37
CA ILE A 85 7.43 -8.77 -0.54
C ILE A 85 8.67 -8.03 -1.05
N VAL A 86 9.68 -8.77 -1.52
CA VAL A 86 10.93 -8.18 -2.02
C VAL A 86 10.75 -7.57 -3.40
N ALA A 87 9.93 -8.19 -4.26
CA ALA A 87 9.68 -7.78 -5.63
C ALA A 87 8.96 -6.43 -5.77
N VAL A 88 8.19 -6.02 -4.77
CA VAL A 88 7.48 -4.73 -4.79
C VAL A 88 8.42 -3.60 -4.34
N PRO A 89 8.67 -2.59 -5.19
CA PRO A 89 9.46 -1.42 -4.83
C PRO A 89 8.87 -0.66 -3.64
N VAL A 90 9.71 -0.02 -2.84
CA VAL A 90 9.25 0.80 -1.71
C VAL A 90 8.50 2.03 -2.20
N GLN A 91 7.30 2.24 -1.68
CA GLN A 91 6.40 3.34 -2.04
C GLN A 91 5.39 3.58 -0.91
N GLU A 92 4.34 4.35 -1.16
CA GLU A 92 3.25 4.57 -0.21
C GLU A 92 2.72 3.23 0.36
N CYS A 93 2.47 3.19 1.68
CA CYS A 93 2.27 1.95 2.42
C CYS A 93 1.01 1.17 2.01
N GLN A 94 -0.09 1.83 1.67
CA GLN A 94 -1.32 1.18 1.23
C GLN A 94 -1.11 0.59 -0.17
N ARG A 95 -0.54 1.38 -1.08
CA ARG A 95 -0.21 0.92 -2.44
C ARG A 95 0.76 -0.25 -2.42
N TRP A 96 1.81 -0.16 -1.60
CA TRP A 96 2.77 -1.24 -1.41
C TRP A 96 2.09 -2.52 -0.92
N THR A 97 1.19 -2.41 0.06
CA THR A 97 0.44 -3.56 0.58
C THR A 97 -0.44 -4.20 -0.50
N VAL A 98 -1.15 -3.39 -1.29
CA VAL A 98 -1.98 -3.86 -2.41
C VAL A 98 -1.17 -4.59 -3.47
N GLU A 99 -0.02 -4.04 -3.88
CA GLU A 99 0.86 -4.69 -4.86
C GLU A 99 1.48 -5.99 -4.34
N VAL A 100 1.80 -6.06 -3.03
CA VAL A 100 2.22 -7.32 -2.40
C VAL A 100 1.09 -8.35 -2.42
N LEU A 101 -0.14 -7.96 -2.07
CA LEU A 101 -1.31 -8.85 -2.14
C LEU A 101 -1.54 -9.35 -3.58
N ALA A 102 -1.41 -8.50 -4.59
CA ALA A 102 -1.48 -8.91 -5.99
C ALA A 102 -0.37 -9.92 -6.35
N GLY A 103 0.83 -9.75 -5.79
CA GLY A 103 1.91 -10.73 -5.90
C GLY A 103 1.57 -12.09 -5.28
N LEU A 104 0.97 -12.08 -4.08
CA LEU A 104 0.54 -13.30 -3.40
C LEU A 104 -0.63 -14.00 -4.13
N GLU A 105 -1.54 -13.25 -4.73
CA GLU A 105 -2.63 -13.79 -5.54
C GLU A 105 -2.11 -14.52 -6.79
N ARG A 106 -1.12 -13.95 -7.50
CA ARG A 106 -0.51 -14.61 -8.67
C ARG A 106 0.14 -15.95 -8.33
N GLU A 107 0.62 -16.08 -7.10
CA GLU A 107 1.19 -17.32 -6.56
C GLU A 107 0.13 -18.24 -5.93
N CYS A 108 -1.16 -17.87 -6.01
CA CYS A 108 -2.31 -18.58 -5.41
C CYS A 108 -2.21 -18.75 -3.89
N LEU A 109 -1.52 -17.84 -3.19
CA LEU A 109 -1.31 -17.90 -1.74
C LEU A 109 -2.41 -17.20 -0.94
N VAL A 110 -3.16 -16.30 -1.58
CA VAL A 110 -4.33 -15.62 -1.02
C VAL A 110 -5.48 -15.68 -2.03
N PRO A 111 -6.74 -15.55 -1.60
CA PRO A 111 -7.89 -15.62 -2.51
C PRO A 111 -7.82 -14.58 -3.63
N CYS A 112 -8.19 -14.97 -4.85
CA CYS A 112 -8.29 -14.04 -5.97
C CYS A 112 -9.31 -12.92 -5.67
N GLY A 113 -8.95 -11.68 -5.97
CA GLY A 113 -9.81 -10.50 -5.76
C GLY A 113 -9.47 -9.72 -4.48
N THR A 114 -8.69 -10.30 -3.58
CA THR A 114 -8.11 -9.62 -2.41
C THR A 114 -7.42 -8.30 -2.80
N SER A 115 -6.55 -8.28 -3.81
CA SER A 115 -5.83 -7.04 -4.18
C SER A 115 -6.79 -5.95 -4.67
N VAL A 116 -7.82 -6.31 -5.44
CA VAL A 116 -8.86 -5.39 -5.92
C VAL A 116 -9.69 -4.84 -4.76
N ASP A 117 -10.08 -5.70 -3.82
CA ASP A 117 -10.85 -5.32 -2.65
C ASP A 117 -10.11 -4.30 -1.77
N TYR A 118 -8.80 -4.48 -1.60
CA TYR A 118 -7.97 -3.55 -0.84
C TYR A 118 -7.62 -2.29 -1.64
N ASN A 119 -7.44 -2.38 -2.95
CA ASN A 119 -7.26 -1.22 -3.82
C ASN A 119 -8.45 -0.25 -3.71
N ASN A 120 -9.68 -0.77 -3.67
CA ASN A 120 -10.90 0.03 -3.52
C ASN A 120 -11.04 0.71 -2.15
N GLN A 121 -10.23 0.32 -1.17
CA GLN A 121 -10.20 0.90 0.19
C GLN A 121 -9.05 1.89 0.39
N MET A 122 -8.19 2.07 -0.62
CA MET A 122 -7.07 3.01 -0.52
C MET A 122 -7.57 4.45 -0.34
N GLU A 123 -6.89 5.16 0.54
CA GLU A 123 -7.11 6.58 0.75
C GLU A 123 -6.31 7.38 -0.29
N PRO A 124 -6.83 8.53 -0.73
CA PRO A 124 -6.10 9.38 -1.67
C PRO A 124 -4.79 9.86 -1.03
N SER A 125 -3.69 9.78 -1.78
CA SER A 125 -2.42 10.36 -1.36
C SER A 125 -2.49 11.88 -1.42
N ASN A 126 -2.13 12.57 -0.34
CA ASN A 126 -2.09 14.04 -0.29
C ASN A 126 -0.95 14.68 -1.14
N VAL A 127 -0.34 13.93 -2.06
CA VAL A 127 0.81 14.39 -2.87
C VAL A 127 0.36 15.36 -3.98
N GLU A 128 -0.93 15.50 -4.25
CA GLU A 128 -1.48 16.40 -5.28
C GLU A 128 -2.16 17.65 -4.69
N LYS A 129 -1.48 18.36 -3.79
CA LYS A 129 -1.77 19.79 -3.53
C LYS A 129 -0.49 20.59 -3.47
N THR A 130 0.30 20.50 -4.53
CA THR A 130 1.29 21.53 -4.83
C THR A 130 0.88 22.12 -6.16
N GLU A 131 0.53 23.40 -6.08
CA GLU A 131 0.18 24.35 -7.13
C GLU A 131 0.75 24.01 -8.52
N ASP A 132 -0.15 23.84 -9.49
CA ASP A 132 0.02 24.41 -10.82
C ASP A 132 -1.37 24.75 -11.37
N GLY A 133 -1.65 26.05 -11.37
CA GLY A 133 -2.81 26.61 -12.03
C GLY A 133 -2.68 26.43 -13.54
N TRP A 134 -3.52 25.57 -14.11
CA TRP A 134 -4.16 25.85 -15.39
C TRP A 134 -5.62 25.41 -15.31
N SER A 135 -6.48 26.40 -15.06
CA SER A 135 -7.88 26.33 -15.48
C SER A 135 -7.85 26.30 -17.01
N CYS A 136 -8.03 25.12 -17.60
CA CYS A 136 -8.38 25.02 -19.01
C CYS A 136 -9.84 25.47 -19.15
N SER A 137 -10.07 26.78 -19.03
CA SER A 137 -11.33 27.38 -19.40
C SER A 137 -11.43 27.32 -20.92
N LEU A 138 -12.39 26.53 -21.39
CA LEU A 138 -13.03 26.75 -22.68
C LEU A 138 -13.53 28.20 -22.70
N GLU A 139 -12.76 29.12 -23.26
CA GLU A 139 -13.19 30.40 -23.84
C GLU A 139 -11.96 31.15 -24.34
N LEU A 140 -11.56 30.89 -25.59
CA LEU A 140 -10.83 31.81 -26.47
C LEU A 140 -10.84 31.22 -27.90
N LEU A 141 -12.05 30.88 -28.35
CA LEU A 141 -12.40 30.97 -29.76
C LEU A 141 -13.03 32.36 -29.88
N HIS A 142 -12.33 33.26 -30.57
CA HIS A 142 -12.64 34.65 -30.93
C HIS A 142 -11.58 35.61 -30.39
N ASP A 143 -10.46 35.68 -31.09
CA ASP A 143 -9.72 36.91 -31.44
C ASP A 143 -8.26 36.56 -31.80
N LEU A 144 -7.77 37.17 -32.90
CA LEU A 144 -6.52 36.93 -33.68
C LEU A 144 -6.69 35.88 -34.80
N ILE A 145 -6.73 36.19 -36.11
CA ILE A 145 -6.23 37.36 -36.87
C ILE A 145 -7.13 37.56 -38.11
N VAL A 146 -7.72 38.75 -38.23
CA VAL A 146 -8.13 39.35 -39.50
C VAL A 146 -7.09 40.43 -39.82
N GLU A 147 -6.56 40.36 -41.04
CA GLU A 147 -5.87 41.38 -41.84
C GLU A 147 -4.58 42.05 -41.32
N THR A 148 -3.51 41.92 -42.11
CA THR A 148 -3.07 43.05 -42.95
C THR A 148 -2.00 42.62 -43.98
N ASP A 149 -2.18 43.14 -45.19
CA ASP A 149 -1.41 42.95 -46.42
C ASP A 149 0.02 43.49 -46.42
N SER A 150 0.76 43.08 -47.48
CA SER A 150 1.83 43.78 -48.21
C SER A 150 3.26 43.30 -47.98
N ASN A 151 3.81 42.53 -48.92
CA ASN A 151 4.74 43.04 -49.94
C ASN A 151 4.92 42.04 -51.09
#